data_AF-A0A2A4B3S1-F1
#
_entry.id   AF-A0A2A4B3S1-F1
#
_cell.length_a   1.000
_cell.length_b   1.000
_cell.length_c   1.000
_cell.angle_alpha   90.00
_cell.angle_beta   90.00
_cell.angle_gamma   90.00
#
_symmetry.space_group_name_H-M   'P 1'
#
loop_
_entity.id
_entity.type
_entity.pdbx_description
1 polymer ?
#
loop_
_entity_poly.entity_id
_entity_poly.type
_entity_poly.pdbx_seq_one_letter_code
_entity_poly.pdbx_strand_id
1 'polypeptide(L)' 'MTFYSPIITTAAAAAAEHDAYMAAYARAAARAPYSYFDQHIIRTDDGCYWVADEGDYETLMQDLVDRIVHTVAAGRSDES' A
#
# COMPACT_ATOMS: atom_id res chain seq x y z
N MET A 1 -11.76 37.84 -0.60
CA MET A 1 -10.38 37.57 -1.04
C MET A 1 -10.05 36.16 -0.61
N THR A 2 -10.27 35.18 -1.48
CA THR A 2 -10.11 33.76 -1.17
C THR A 2 -8.63 33.43 -1.29
N PHE A 3 -7.98 33.12 -0.17
CA PHE A 3 -6.59 32.66 -0.18
C PHE A 3 -6.57 31.21 -0.68
N TYR A 4 -6.19 31.04 -1.94
CA TYR A 4 -5.77 29.73 -2.45
C TYR A 4 -4.38 29.45 -1.86
N SER A 5 -4.30 28.53 -0.91
CA SER A 5 -3.01 28.03 -0.46
C SER A 5 -2.45 27.12 -1.56
N PRO A 6 -1.27 27.39 -2.13
CA PRO A 6 -0.65 26.43 -3.03
C PRO A 6 -0.24 25.20 -2.21
N ILE A 7 -0.72 24.02 -2.62
CA ILE A 7 -0.17 22.75 -2.13
C ILE A 7 1.24 22.65 -2.74
N ILE A 8 2.24 23.17 -2.02
CA ILE A 8 3.65 22.96 -2.38
C ILE A 8 4.07 21.66 -1.69
N THR A 9 3.97 20.54 -2.41
CA THR A 9 4.71 19.34 -2.01
C THR A 9 6.19 19.67 -2.14
N THR A 10 6.90 19.71 -1.02
CA THR A 10 8.35 19.92 -1.02
C THR A 10 9.05 18.63 -1.44
N ALA A 11 10.24 18.74 -2.03
CA ALA A 11 11.04 17.57 -2.40
C ALA A 11 11.33 16.65 -1.19
N ALA A 12 11.47 17.22 0.01
CA ALA A 12 11.64 16.46 1.25
C ALA A 12 10.39 15.66 1.64
N ALA A 13 9.20 16.24 1.49
CA ALA A 13 7.94 15.53 1.74
C ALA A 13 7.72 14.40 0.73
N ALA A 14 8.01 14.64 -0.55
CA ALA A 14 7.93 13.62 -1.59
C ALA A 14 8.92 12.47 -1.36
N ALA A 15 10.15 12.78 -0.92
CA ALA A 15 11.13 11.76 -0.57
C ALA A 15 10.67 10.90 0.63
N ALA A 16 10.13 11.53 1.67
CA ALA A 16 9.59 10.81 2.83
C ALA A 16 8.39 9.91 2.47
N GLU A 17 7.49 10.39 1.60
CA GLU A 17 6.37 9.59 1.09
C GLU A 17 6.86 8.39 0.26
N HIS A 18 7.86 8.62 -0.60
CA HIS A 18 8.49 7.56 -1.37
C HIS A 18 9.15 6.51 -0.47
N ASP A 19 9.92 6.93 0.54
CA ASP A 19 10.58 6.02 1.47
C ASP A 19 9.56 5.20 2.27
N ALA A 20 8.45 5.81 2.70
CA ALA A 20 7.37 5.12 3.40
C ALA A 20 6.69 4.08 2.50
N TYR A 21 6.43 4.42 1.24
CA TYR A 21 5.90 3.49 0.24
C TYR A 21 6.87 2.33 -0.01
N MET A 22 8.16 2.60 -0.21
CA MET A 22 9.17 1.58 -0.46
C MET A 22 9.34 0.64 0.74
N ALA A 23 9.22 1.16 1.98
CA ALA A 23 9.20 0.33 3.18
C ALA A 23 7.97 -0.60 3.23
N ALA A 24 6.79 -0.13 2.81
CA ALA A 24 5.61 -0.99 2.68
C ALA A 24 5.78 -2.03 1.57
N TYR A 25 6.32 -1.64 0.42
CA TYR A 25 6.63 -2.56 -0.67
C TYR A 25 7.60 -3.66 -0.24
N ALA A 26 8.68 -3.32 0.48
CA ALA A 26 9.63 -4.30 0.98
C ALA A 26 8.97 -5.32 1.91
N ARG A 27 8.01 -4.89 2.75
CA ARG A 27 7.24 -5.80 3.62
C ARG A 27 6.30 -6.71 2.81
N ALA A 28 5.59 -6.15 1.83
CA ALA A 28 4.72 -6.92 0.94
C ALA A 28 5.51 -7.96 0.14
N ALA A 29 6.61 -7.55 -0.49
CA ALA A 29 7.51 -8.42 -1.23
C ALA A 29 8.21 -9.49 -0.37
N ALA A 30 8.43 -9.23 0.91
CA ALA A 30 8.97 -10.23 1.83
C ALA A 30 7.92 -11.29 2.24
N ARG A 31 6.63 -10.92 2.31
CA ARG A 31 5.53 -11.85 2.64
C ARG A 31 5.08 -12.68 1.43
N ALA A 32 4.97 -12.06 0.26
CA ALA A 32 4.41 -12.67 -0.95
C ALA A 32 4.97 -14.08 -1.29
N PRO A 33 6.30 -14.35 -1.22
CA PRO A 33 6.87 -15.69 -1.50
C PRO A 33 6.32 -16.82 -0.63
N TYR A 34 5.77 -16.48 0.53
CA TYR A 34 5.28 -17.43 1.52
C TYR A 34 3.74 -17.48 1.58
N SER A 35 3.05 -16.62 0.82
CA SER A 35 1.59 -16.54 0.77
C SER A 35 1.06 -17.14 -0.55
N TYR A 36 -0.15 -17.70 -0.46
CA TYR A 36 -0.98 -18.05 -1.62
C TYR A 36 -1.87 -16.89 -2.06
N PHE A 37 -1.89 -15.81 -1.28
CA PHE A 37 -2.75 -14.66 -1.45
C PHE A 37 -1.93 -13.43 -1.82
N ASP A 38 -2.58 -12.48 -2.48
CA ASP A 38 -1.93 -11.24 -2.86
C ASP A 38 -1.70 -10.34 -1.64
N GLN A 39 -0.64 -9.52 -1.70
CA GLN A 39 -0.37 -8.50 -0.70
C GLN A 39 -0.75 -7.12 -1.23
N HIS A 40 -1.71 -6.47 -0.61
CA HIS A 40 -2.18 -5.14 -1.00
C HIS A 40 -1.52 -4.05 -0.15
N ILE A 41 -0.89 -3.09 -0.81
CA ILE A 41 -0.38 -1.87 -0.19
C ILE A 41 -1.50 -0.83 -0.24
N ILE A 42 -1.89 -0.34 0.93
CA ILE A 42 -3.01 0.58 1.13
C ILE A 42 -2.49 1.88 1.70
N ARG A 43 -2.89 2.99 1.09
CA ARG A 43 -2.57 4.32 1.57
C ARG A 43 -3.70 4.82 2.48
N THR A 44 -3.34 5.20 3.69
CA THR A 44 -4.27 5.78 4.67
C THR A 44 -4.31 7.32 4.55
N ASP A 45 -5.36 7.94 5.10
CA ASP A 45 -5.59 9.40 4.97
C ASP A 45 -4.51 10.25 5.65
N ASP A 46 -3.79 9.66 6.61
CA ASP A 46 -2.64 10.26 7.30
C ASP A 46 -1.33 10.17 6.50
N GLY A 47 -1.36 9.61 5.29
CA GLY A 47 -0.18 9.44 4.44
C GLY A 47 0.71 8.25 4.82
N CYS A 48 0.24 7.39 5.73
CA CYS A 48 0.90 6.14 6.03
C CYS A 48 0.56 5.06 4.99
N TYR A 49 1.35 3.99 5.00
CA TYR A 49 1.15 2.82 4.16
C TYR A 49 1.02 1.57 5.03
N TRP A 50 -0.02 0.79 4.77
CA TRP A 50 -0.28 -0.48 5.40
C TRP A 50 -0.26 -1.61 4.35
N VAL A 51 0.14 -2.82 4.76
CA VAL A 51 0.13 -4.00 3.90
C VAL A 51 -0.92 -4.98 4.42
N ALA A 52 -1.99 -5.15 3.65
CA ALA A 52 -3.00 -6.18 3.87
C ALA A 52 -2.56 -7.47 3.17
N ASP A 53 -2.66 -8.59 3.87
CA ASP A 53 -2.60 -9.92 3.26
C ASP A 53 -4.03 -10.34 2.97
N GLU A 54 -4.36 -10.65 1.71
CA GLU A 54 -5.72 -11.07 1.37
C GLU A 54 -6.12 -12.35 2.13
N GLY A 55 -5.16 -13.20 2.53
CA GLY A 55 -5.44 -14.37 3.36
C GLY A 55 -5.75 -14.08 4.83
N ASP A 56 -5.38 -12.90 5.34
CA ASP A 56 -5.64 -12.49 6.75
C ASP A 56 -7.07 -11.94 6.93
N TYR A 57 -7.79 -11.64 5.84
CA TYR A 57 -9.09 -10.96 5.87
C TYR A 57 -10.12 -11.66 4.98
N GLU A 58 -11.32 -11.97 5.52
CA GLU A 58 -12.38 -12.60 4.71
C GLU A 58 -12.84 -11.71 3.54
N THR A 59 -13.07 -10.43 3.81
CA THR A 59 -13.40 -9.43 2.81
C THR A 59 -12.91 -8.08 3.31
N LEU A 60 -11.99 -7.49 2.56
CA LEU A 60 -11.56 -6.13 2.84
C LEU A 60 -12.74 -5.18 2.63
N MET A 61 -12.98 -4.26 3.57
CA MET A 61 -14.02 -3.26 3.40
C MET A 61 -13.77 -2.47 2.11
N GLN A 62 -14.84 -2.16 1.34
CA GLN A 62 -14.71 -1.50 0.03
C GLN A 62 -13.88 -0.21 0.10
N ASP A 63 -14.02 0.56 1.19
CA ASP A 63 -13.22 1.77 1.43
C ASP A 63 -11.70 1.50 1.44
N LEU A 64 -11.25 0.35 1.95
CA LEU A 64 -9.84 -0.04 1.94
C LEU A 64 -9.39 -0.53 0.56
N VAL A 65 -10.29 -1.21 -0.17
CA VAL A 65 -10.04 -1.67 -1.55
C VAL A 65 -9.79 -0.48 -2.47
N ASP A 66 -10.62 0.57 -2.35
CA ASP A 66 -10.50 1.79 -3.17
C ASP A 66 -9.19 2.57 -2.89
N ARG A 67 -8.53 2.28 -1.76
CA ARG A 67 -7.27 2.89 -1.32
C ARG A 67 -6.03 2.04 -1.63
N ILE A 68 -6.20 0.90 -2.30
CA ILE A 68 -5.07 0.08 -2.74
C ILE A 68 -4.26 0.87 -3.78
N VAL A 69 -2.99 1.11 -3.48
CA VAL A 69 -2.07 1.81 -4.38
C VAL A 69 -1.18 0.83 -5.16
N HIS A 70 -1.00 -0.38 -4.64
CA HIS A 70 -0.22 -1.41 -5.30
C HIS A 70 -0.58 -2.80 -4.77
N THR A 71 -0.49 -3.81 -5.63
CA THR A 71 -0.65 -5.22 -5.27
C THR A 71 0.61 -5.98 -5.64
N VAL A 72 1.18 -6.70 -4.68
CA VAL A 72 2.25 -7.67 -4.92
C VAL A 72 1.62 -9.04 -5.03
N ALA A 73 1.78 -9.68 -6.18
CA ALA A 73 1.20 -10.99 -6.45
C ALA A 73 1.73 -12.05 -5.48
N ALA A 74 0.87 -13.00 -5.10
CA ALA A 74 1.26 -14.18 -4.35
C ALA A 74 2.43 -14.91 -5.02
N GLY A 75 3.40 -15.33 -4.22
CA GLY A 75 4.55 -16.08 -4.69
C GLY A 75 4.34 -17.60 -4.70
N ARG A 76 3.28 -18.09 -4.06
CA ARG A 76 2.82 -19.47 -4.20
C ARG A 76 1.63 -19.54 -5.14
N SER A 77 1.63 -20.55 -6.01
CA SER A 77 0.48 -20.92 -6.84
C SER A 77 0.12 -22.37 -6.51
N ASP A 78 -1.17 -22.66 -6.36
CA ASP A 78 -1.68 -24.01 -6.07
C ASP A 78 -1.66 -24.94 -7.30
N GLU A 79 -1.46 -24.36 -8.48
CA GLU A 79 -1.37 -25.08 -9.75
C GLU A 79 0.06 -25.61 -9.94
N SER A 80 0.28 -26.89 -9.62
CA SER A 80 1.49 -27.67 -9.95
C SER A 80 1.21 -28.77 -10.96
#